data_AF-A0A2H6KK34-F1
#
_entry.id   AF-A0A2H6KK34-F1
#
_cell.length_a   1.000
_cell.length_b   1.000
_cell.length_c   1.000
_cell.angle_alpha   90.00
_cell.angle_beta   90.00
_cell.angle_gamma   90.00
#
_symmetry.space_group_name_H-M   'P 1'
#
loop_
_entity.id
_entity.type
_entity.pdbx_description
1 polymer ?
#
loop_
_entity_poly.entity_id
_entity_poly.type
_entity_poly.pdbx_seq_one_letter_code
_entity_poly.pdbx_strand_id
1 'polypeptide(L)'
;MSFLHGVLETVKDDDNVTTYDNNHDINNVIRILHDSVGKGREAFPDAVSQGKATGNVSTELGWLKEHLSGKYTEQIHNTQGLQEQLKEWKTTLTHIEKHVEHIKSNVNKLDKPLHSSITRKIEPLSAAVKFLLNSAKSVGLEHQVLKVDTELLTQRANMENAIRMESVKVEDTLKANRKDW
;
A
#
# COMPACT_ATOMS: atom_id res chain seq x y z
N MET A 1 -39.27 17.26 68.70
CA MET A 1 -38.48 17.90 67.64
C MET A 1 -39.40 18.60 66.65
N SER A 2 -40.22 19.54 67.11
CA SER A 2 -41.22 20.26 66.28
C SER A 2 -40.62 21.49 65.59
N PHE A 3 -39.60 22.11 66.19
CA PHE A 3 -38.96 23.31 65.67
C PHE A 3 -38.31 23.10 64.30
N LEU A 4 -37.64 21.96 64.07
CA LEU A 4 -37.01 21.69 62.78
C LEU A 4 -38.04 21.43 61.65
N HIS A 5 -39.20 20.87 61.97
CA HIS A 5 -40.24 20.57 60.98
C HIS A 5 -40.96 21.85 60.53
N GLY A 6 -41.30 22.73 61.47
CA GLY A 6 -41.92 24.03 61.15
C GLY A 6 -41.00 24.94 60.34
N VAL A 7 -39.70 24.98 60.67
CA VAL A 7 -38.72 25.79 59.92
C VAL A 7 -38.57 25.28 58.49
N LEU A 8 -38.56 23.97 58.27
CA LEU A 8 -38.47 23.36 56.93
C LEU A 8 -39.75 23.52 56.11
N GLU A 9 -40.93 23.51 56.73
CA GLU A 9 -42.19 23.85 56.05
C GLU A 9 -42.21 25.31 55.58
N THR A 10 -41.79 26.25 56.43
CA THR A 10 -41.82 27.68 56.07
C THR A 10 -40.84 28.08 54.97
N VAL A 11 -39.71 27.37 54.83
CA VAL A 11 -38.72 27.69 53.79
C VAL A 11 -38.98 26.96 52.47
N LYS A 12 -39.91 26.00 52.43
CA LYS A 12 -40.26 25.28 51.20
C LYS A 12 -40.86 26.20 50.15
N ASP A 13 -41.67 27.15 50.61
CA ASP A 13 -42.35 28.14 49.77
C ASP A 13 -41.58 29.49 49.75
N ASP A 14 -40.35 29.54 50.26
CA ASP A 14 -39.49 30.73 50.21
C ASP A 14 -39.06 31.00 48.77
N ASP A 15 -39.19 32.26 48.35
CA ASP A 15 -38.83 32.71 47.01
C ASP A 15 -37.39 32.33 46.63
N ASN A 16 -36.43 32.32 47.57
CA ASN A 16 -35.06 31.90 47.29
C ASN A 16 -34.93 30.40 47.01
N VAL A 17 -35.81 29.57 47.56
CA VAL A 17 -35.84 28.12 47.36
C VAL A 17 -36.58 27.79 46.07
N THR A 18 -37.68 28.48 45.78
CA THR A 18 -38.43 28.33 44.51
C THR A 18 -37.71 28.97 43.32
N THR A 19 -36.82 29.95 43.55
CA THR A 19 -36.00 30.59 42.49
C THR A 19 -35.10 29.60 41.75
N TYR A 20 -34.66 28.53 42.43
CA TYR A 20 -33.86 27.47 41.81
C TYR A 20 -34.70 26.44 41.04
N ASP A 21 -36.03 26.47 41.17
CA ASP A 21 -36.99 25.55 40.53
C ASP A 21 -37.87 26.25 39.47
N ASN A 22 -37.37 27.34 38.88
CA ASN A 22 -38.11 28.11 37.87
C ASN A 22 -38.24 27.42 36.49
N ASN A 23 -37.63 26.24 36.33
CA ASN A 23 -37.78 25.41 35.14
C ASN A 23 -37.77 23.95 35.59
N HIS A 24 -38.91 23.49 36.12
CA HIS A 24 -39.20 22.12 36.59
C HIS A 24 -38.94 21.01 35.55
N ASP A 25 -38.33 21.32 34.42
CA ASP A 25 -37.98 20.39 33.38
C ASP A 25 -36.58 19.80 33.63
N ILE A 26 -36.45 19.09 34.74
CA ILE A 26 -35.27 18.25 35.04
C ILE A 26 -34.99 17.31 33.87
N ASN A 27 -36.01 16.89 33.11
CA ASN A 27 -35.85 16.10 31.90
C ASN A 27 -35.14 16.88 30.80
N ASN A 28 -35.42 18.17 30.63
CA ASN A 28 -34.69 19.03 29.71
C ASN A 28 -33.25 19.27 30.15
N VAL A 29 -32.97 19.45 31.45
CA VAL A 29 -31.59 19.53 31.96
C VAL A 29 -30.83 18.22 31.71
N ILE A 30 -31.44 17.08 32.04
CA ILE A 30 -30.87 15.75 31.77
C ILE A 30 -30.68 15.53 30.27
N ARG A 31 -31.62 15.97 29.42
CA ARG A 31 -31.51 15.90 27.96
C ARG A 31 -30.39 16.78 27.44
N ILE A 32 -30.26 18.02 27.92
CA ILE A 32 -29.17 18.93 27.55
C ILE A 32 -27.83 18.34 27.99
N LEU A 33 -27.75 17.77 29.19
CA LEU A 33 -26.54 17.11 29.68
C LEU A 33 -26.20 15.87 28.84
N HIS A 34 -27.20 15.05 28.51
CA HIS A 34 -27.05 13.89 27.62
C HIS A 34 -26.64 14.32 26.20
N ASP A 35 -27.23 15.38 25.66
CA ASP A 35 -26.92 15.91 24.34
C ASP A 35 -25.55 16.59 24.28
N SER A 36 -25.12 17.24 25.37
CA SER A 36 -23.87 18.02 25.42
C SER A 36 -22.67 17.20 25.88
N VAL A 37 -22.88 16.26 26.80
CA VAL A 37 -21.83 15.41 27.41
C VAL A 37 -21.94 13.97 26.92
N GLY A 38 -23.15 13.42 26.82
CA GLY A 38 -23.40 12.04 26.39
C GLY A 38 -23.04 11.78 24.92
N LYS A 39 -23.28 12.74 24.01
CA LYS A 39 -22.84 12.64 22.60
C LYS A 39 -21.32 12.51 22.45
N GLY A 40 -20.55 13.02 23.41
CA GLY A 40 -19.10 12.81 23.44
C GLY A 40 -18.73 11.32 23.49
N ARG A 41 -19.51 10.51 24.20
CA ARG A 41 -19.29 9.05 24.30
C ARG A 41 -19.57 8.31 22.99
N GLU A 42 -20.49 8.80 22.17
CA GLU A 42 -20.84 8.21 20.88
C GLU A 42 -19.92 8.71 19.75
N ALA A 43 -19.60 10.01 19.75
CA ALA A 43 -18.71 10.62 18.76
C ALA A 43 -17.24 10.22 18.94
N PHE A 44 -16.81 9.87 20.16
CA PHE A 44 -15.43 9.53 20.45
C PHE A 44 -14.96 8.20 19.81
N PRO A 45 -15.71 7.08 19.91
CA PRO A 45 -15.41 5.86 19.16
C PRO A 45 -15.29 6.08 17.64
N ASP A 46 -16.20 6.87 17.07
CA ASP A 46 -16.20 7.17 15.63
C ASP A 46 -14.96 7.98 15.22
N ALA A 47 -14.64 9.04 15.98
CA ALA A 47 -13.44 9.84 15.76
C ALA A 47 -12.15 9.01 15.90
N VAL A 48 -12.08 8.12 16.91
CA VAL A 48 -10.96 7.20 17.10
C VAL A 48 -10.85 6.20 15.94
N SER A 49 -11.98 5.69 15.44
CA SER A 49 -12.03 4.79 14.29
C SER A 49 -11.52 5.46 13.02
N GLN A 50 -11.96 6.68 12.75
CA GLN A 50 -11.50 7.47 11.60
C GLN A 50 -10.00 7.82 11.69
N GLY A 51 -9.50 8.14 12.89
CA GLY A 51 -8.08 8.34 13.13
C GLY A 51 -7.24 7.09 12.80
N LYS A 52 -7.69 5.92 13.22
CA LYS A 52 -7.04 4.63 12.90
C LYS A 52 -7.06 4.34 11.39
N ALA A 53 -8.20 4.55 10.73
CA ALA A 53 -8.32 4.34 9.28
C ALA A 53 -7.35 5.24 8.50
N THR A 54 -7.27 6.52 8.88
CA THR A 54 -6.34 7.49 8.27
C THR A 54 -4.87 7.11 8.52
N GLY A 55 -4.54 6.65 9.73
CA GLY A 55 -3.20 6.17 10.07
C GLY A 55 -2.77 4.94 9.25
N ASN A 56 -3.69 3.99 9.04
CA ASN A 56 -3.44 2.81 8.21
C ASN A 56 -3.15 3.19 6.76
N VAL A 57 -3.98 4.02 6.15
CA VAL A 57 -3.79 4.48 4.75
C VAL A 57 -2.47 5.26 4.62
N SER A 58 -2.13 6.10 5.59
CA SER A 58 -0.86 6.85 5.60
C SER A 58 0.35 5.92 5.66
N THR A 59 0.28 4.88 6.51
CA THR A 59 1.34 3.87 6.66
C THR A 59 1.55 3.11 5.35
N GLU A 60 0.47 2.66 4.72
CA GLU A 60 0.54 1.89 3.48
C GLU A 60 1.03 2.71 2.29
N LEU A 61 0.60 3.96 2.19
CA LEU A 61 1.12 4.90 1.18
C LEU A 61 2.60 5.20 1.41
N GLY A 62 3.04 5.33 2.66
CA GLY A 62 4.44 5.48 3.04
C GLY A 62 5.28 4.27 2.61
N TRP A 63 4.81 3.06 2.95
CA TRP A 63 5.44 1.81 2.56
C TRP A 63 5.53 1.70 1.04
N LEU A 64 4.46 2.00 0.30
CA LEU A 64 4.43 1.93 -1.16
C LEU A 64 5.45 2.89 -1.78
N LYS A 65 5.51 4.14 -1.29
CA LYS A 65 6.50 5.14 -1.74
C LYS A 65 7.93 4.65 -1.53
N GLU A 66 8.23 4.10 -0.36
CA GLU A 66 9.56 3.57 -0.03
C GLU A 66 9.92 2.39 -0.95
N HIS A 67 9.01 1.45 -1.15
CA HIS A 67 9.30 0.23 -1.89
C HIS A 67 9.42 0.47 -3.40
N LEU A 68 8.64 1.40 -3.95
CA LEU A 68 8.77 1.87 -5.33
C LEU A 68 10.14 2.54 -5.59
N SER A 69 10.81 3.06 -4.56
CA SER A 69 12.08 3.79 -4.71
C SER A 69 13.33 2.91 -4.83
N GLY A 70 13.21 1.58 -4.77
CA GLY A 70 14.35 0.71 -5.07
C GLY A 70 14.14 -0.78 -4.78
N LYS A 71 13.34 -1.13 -3.77
CA LYS A 71 13.23 -2.52 -3.30
C LYS A 71 12.61 -3.47 -4.34
N TYR A 72 11.71 -2.95 -5.18
CA TYR A 72 11.03 -3.75 -6.21
C TYR A 72 11.90 -4.13 -7.41
N THR A 73 13.04 -3.48 -7.61
CA THR A 73 13.92 -3.71 -8.78
C THR A 73 15.21 -4.45 -8.42
N GLU A 74 15.50 -4.68 -7.14
CA GLU A 74 16.70 -5.40 -6.69
C GLU A 74 16.79 -6.84 -7.23
N GLN A 75 15.65 -7.46 -7.51
CA GLN A 75 15.59 -8.83 -8.03
C GLN A 75 15.86 -8.93 -9.54
N ILE A 76 15.92 -7.79 -10.24
CA ILE A 76 16.15 -7.72 -11.69
C ILE A 76 17.56 -7.21 -11.92
N HIS A 77 18.43 -8.07 -12.44
CA HIS A 77 19.83 -7.72 -12.65
C HIS A 77 20.36 -8.20 -14.00
N ASN A 78 21.39 -7.51 -14.50
CA ASN A 78 21.91 -7.69 -15.85
C ASN A 78 22.63 -9.04 -16.10
N THR A 79 22.89 -9.82 -15.06
CA THR A 79 23.47 -11.17 -15.21
C THR A 79 22.42 -12.26 -15.44
N GLN A 80 21.13 -11.94 -15.31
CA GLN A 80 20.02 -12.84 -15.64
C GLN A 80 19.74 -12.84 -17.15
N GLY A 81 19.24 -13.97 -17.65
CA GLY A 81 18.57 -14.00 -18.96
C GLY A 81 17.32 -13.13 -18.96
N LEU A 82 16.95 -12.61 -20.13
CA LEU A 82 15.78 -11.75 -20.26
C LEU A 82 14.48 -12.45 -19.80
N GLN A 83 14.38 -13.77 -19.94
CA GLN A 83 13.22 -14.55 -19.46
C GLN A 83 13.06 -14.46 -17.94
N GLU A 84 14.17 -14.54 -17.22
CA GLU A 84 14.17 -14.43 -15.76
C GLU A 84 13.88 -13.00 -15.33
N GLN A 85 14.50 -12.00 -15.99
CA GLN A 85 14.18 -10.59 -15.75
C GLN A 85 12.69 -10.28 -15.99
N LEU A 86 12.09 -10.81 -17.06
CA LEU A 86 10.66 -10.63 -17.35
C LEU A 86 9.76 -11.32 -16.32
N LYS A 87 10.17 -12.49 -15.81
CA LYS A 87 9.45 -13.19 -14.74
C LYS A 87 9.46 -12.36 -13.45
N GLU A 88 10.62 -11.89 -13.02
CA GLU A 88 10.74 -11.07 -11.81
C GLU A 88 10.00 -9.73 -11.96
N TRP A 89 10.05 -9.12 -13.15
CA TRP A 89 9.26 -7.93 -13.44
C TRP A 89 7.74 -8.15 -13.32
N LYS A 90 7.22 -9.27 -13.83
CA LYS A 90 5.80 -9.66 -13.66
C LYS A 90 5.44 -9.86 -12.19
N THR A 91 6.31 -10.49 -11.41
CA THR A 91 6.15 -10.68 -9.96
C THR A 91 6.06 -9.34 -9.24
N THR A 92 7.01 -8.45 -9.51
CA THR A 92 7.06 -7.09 -8.95
C THR A 92 5.78 -6.32 -9.23
N LEU A 93 5.34 -6.26 -10.49
CA LEU A 93 4.10 -5.57 -10.86
C LEU A 93 2.86 -6.16 -10.19
N THR A 94 2.82 -7.48 -10.03
CA THR A 94 1.72 -8.16 -9.31
C THR A 94 1.70 -7.80 -7.82
N HIS A 95 2.87 -7.67 -7.17
CA HIS A 95 2.95 -7.21 -5.78
C HIS A 95 2.50 -5.77 -5.62
N ILE A 96 2.95 -4.87 -6.52
CA ILE A 96 2.53 -3.46 -6.52
C ILE A 96 1.00 -3.37 -6.72
N GLU A 97 0.44 -4.11 -7.67
CA GLU A 97 -1.00 -4.14 -7.92
C GLU A 97 -1.78 -4.55 -6.66
N LYS A 98 -1.36 -5.65 -5.99
CA LYS A 98 -1.99 -6.12 -4.75
C LYS A 98 -1.95 -5.06 -3.65
N HIS A 99 -0.84 -4.37 -3.48
CA HIS A 99 -0.70 -3.32 -2.47
C HIS A 99 -1.58 -2.11 -2.79
N VAL A 100 -1.65 -1.71 -4.06
CA VAL A 100 -2.55 -0.64 -4.50
C VAL A 100 -4.01 -1.00 -4.25
N GLU A 101 -4.43 -2.23 -4.54
CA GLU A 101 -5.80 -2.69 -4.27
C GLU A 101 -6.08 -2.78 -2.75
N HIS A 102 -5.10 -3.16 -1.94
CA HIS A 102 -5.23 -3.13 -0.48
C HIS A 102 -5.44 -1.70 0.05
N ILE A 103 -4.65 -0.73 -0.44
CA ILE A 103 -4.81 0.67 -0.07
C ILE A 103 -6.21 1.17 -0.45
N LYS A 104 -6.69 0.87 -1.68
CA LYS A 104 -8.06 1.24 -2.08
C LYS A 104 -9.12 0.69 -1.12
N SER A 105 -8.97 -0.56 -0.68
CA SER A 105 -9.87 -1.17 0.31
C SER A 105 -9.88 -0.41 1.64
N ASN A 106 -8.72 0.09 2.09
CA ASN A 106 -8.64 0.91 3.30
C ASN A 106 -9.13 2.35 3.11
N VAL A 107 -8.92 2.93 1.92
CA VAL A 107 -9.45 4.25 1.54
C VAL A 107 -10.98 4.26 1.56
N ASN A 108 -11.64 3.13 1.24
CA ASN A 108 -13.10 3.00 1.34
C ASN A 108 -13.65 3.14 2.78
N LYS A 109 -12.79 3.06 3.80
CA LYS A 109 -13.17 3.20 5.22
C LYS A 109 -13.04 4.64 5.72
N LEU A 110 -12.46 5.53 4.92
CA LEU A 110 -12.26 6.93 5.26
C LEU A 110 -13.55 7.73 5.11
N ASP A 111 -13.57 8.92 5.71
CA ASP A 111 -14.60 9.91 5.47
C ASP A 111 -14.63 10.35 3.99
N LYS A 112 -15.80 10.84 3.54
CA LYS A 112 -16.04 11.16 2.12
C LYS A 112 -14.97 12.08 1.51
N PRO A 113 -14.50 13.15 2.20
CA PRO A 113 -13.46 14.03 1.66
C PRO A 113 -12.12 13.34 1.45
N LEU A 114 -11.60 12.59 2.43
CA LEU A 114 -10.32 11.89 2.29
C LEU A 114 -10.43 10.74 1.29
N HIS A 115 -11.52 9.98 1.33
CA HIS A 115 -11.80 8.95 0.33
C HIS A 115 -11.70 9.53 -1.09
N SER A 116 -12.46 10.57 -1.40
CA SER A 116 -12.48 11.18 -2.75
C SER A 116 -11.11 11.72 -3.17
N SER A 117 -10.42 12.41 -2.25
CA SER A 117 -9.11 13.01 -2.52
C SER A 117 -8.05 11.96 -2.83
N ILE A 118 -8.01 10.86 -2.06
CA ILE A 118 -7.02 9.80 -2.20
C ILE A 118 -7.35 8.90 -3.40
N THR A 119 -8.61 8.51 -3.60
CA THR A 119 -9.04 7.70 -4.76
C THR A 119 -8.62 8.35 -6.07
N ARG A 120 -8.85 9.66 -6.24
CA ARG A 120 -8.43 10.41 -7.44
C ARG A 120 -6.92 10.36 -7.70
N LYS A 121 -6.09 10.21 -6.65
CA LYS A 121 -4.63 10.10 -6.78
C LYS A 121 -4.15 8.67 -7.02
N ILE A 122 -4.84 7.67 -6.48
CA ILE A 122 -4.45 6.26 -6.58
C ILE A 122 -4.94 5.60 -7.87
N GLU A 123 -6.07 6.03 -8.43
CA GLU A 123 -6.59 5.43 -9.66
C GLU A 123 -5.62 5.51 -10.85
N PRO A 124 -4.98 6.65 -11.16
CA PRO A 124 -3.99 6.72 -12.23
C PRO A 124 -2.80 5.78 -12.01
N LEU A 125 -2.34 5.65 -10.75
CA LEU A 125 -1.27 4.72 -10.39
C LEU A 125 -1.71 3.27 -10.63
N SER A 126 -2.91 2.91 -10.20
CA SER A 126 -3.47 1.58 -10.43
C SER A 126 -3.58 1.25 -11.92
N ALA A 127 -4.05 2.19 -12.72
CA ALA A 127 -4.16 2.04 -14.17
C ALA A 127 -2.78 1.84 -14.82
N ALA A 128 -1.78 2.61 -14.42
CA ALA A 128 -0.41 2.47 -14.92
C ALA A 128 0.20 1.10 -14.59
N VAL A 129 0.04 0.63 -13.35
CA VAL A 129 0.55 -0.69 -12.91
C VAL A 129 -0.14 -1.81 -13.69
N LYS A 130 -1.47 -1.75 -13.87
CA LYS A 130 -2.22 -2.73 -14.67
C LYS A 130 -1.79 -2.72 -16.14
N PHE A 131 -1.59 -1.55 -16.72
CA PHE A 131 -1.10 -1.42 -18.09
C PHE A 131 0.26 -2.10 -18.26
N LEU A 132 1.23 -1.78 -17.39
CA LEU A 132 2.56 -2.39 -17.40
C LEU A 132 2.49 -3.91 -17.22
N LEU A 133 1.63 -4.40 -16.33
CA LEU A 133 1.46 -5.82 -16.08
C LEU A 133 0.89 -6.54 -17.30
N ASN A 134 -0.08 -5.94 -17.98
CA ASN A 134 -0.65 -6.48 -19.20
C ASN A 134 0.37 -6.50 -20.35
N SER A 135 1.18 -5.44 -20.49
CA SER A 135 2.29 -5.41 -21.44
C SER A 135 3.32 -6.50 -21.15
N ALA A 136 3.69 -6.70 -19.88
CA ALA A 136 4.63 -7.74 -19.46
C ALA A 136 4.10 -9.17 -19.67
N LYS A 137 2.77 -9.36 -19.62
CA LYS A 137 2.09 -10.63 -19.91
C LYS A 137 1.81 -10.85 -21.40
N SER A 138 2.21 -9.91 -22.28
CA SER A 138 1.94 -10.06 -23.70
C SER A 138 2.76 -11.22 -24.28
N VAL A 139 2.07 -12.14 -24.96
CA VAL A 139 2.68 -13.33 -25.58
C VAL A 139 3.79 -12.93 -26.57
N GLY A 140 3.61 -11.81 -27.28
CA GLY A 140 4.61 -11.27 -28.20
C GLY A 140 5.92 -10.91 -27.49
N LEU A 141 5.86 -10.25 -26.33
CA LEU A 141 7.05 -9.92 -25.55
C LEU A 141 7.71 -11.19 -24.99
N GLU A 142 6.93 -12.12 -24.46
CA GLU A 142 7.45 -13.40 -23.94
C GLU A 142 8.23 -14.18 -25.00
N HIS A 143 7.69 -14.26 -26.22
CA HIS A 143 8.35 -14.93 -27.32
C HIS A 143 9.64 -14.23 -27.75
N GLN A 144 9.65 -12.89 -27.81
CA GLN A 144 10.87 -12.15 -28.18
C GLN A 144 11.98 -12.29 -27.14
N VAL A 145 11.61 -12.25 -25.86
CA VAL A 145 12.56 -12.43 -24.75
C VAL A 145 13.20 -13.82 -24.80
N LEU A 146 12.41 -14.89 -24.99
CA LEU A 146 12.91 -16.25 -25.20
C LEU A 146 13.83 -16.35 -26.42
N LYS A 147 13.44 -15.72 -27.53
CA LYS A 147 14.20 -15.74 -28.78
C LYS A 147 15.58 -15.12 -28.58
N VAL A 148 15.66 -13.96 -27.93
CA VAL A 148 16.93 -13.27 -27.68
C VAL A 148 17.84 -14.10 -26.78
N ASP A 149 17.33 -14.66 -25.68
CA ASP A 149 18.13 -15.51 -24.79
C ASP A 149 18.68 -16.74 -25.53
N THR A 150 17.84 -17.39 -26.36
CA THR A 150 18.23 -18.55 -27.18
C THR A 150 19.31 -18.18 -28.21
N GLU A 151 19.16 -17.04 -28.88
CA GLU A 151 20.12 -16.55 -29.87
C GLU A 151 21.47 -16.25 -29.20
N LEU A 152 21.47 -15.60 -28.03
CA LEU A 152 22.71 -15.30 -27.28
C LEU A 152 23.46 -16.58 -26.88
N LEU A 153 22.76 -17.62 -26.44
CA LEU A 153 23.36 -18.93 -26.13
C LEU A 153 23.95 -19.59 -27.38
N THR A 154 23.23 -19.50 -28.51
CA THR A 154 23.67 -20.07 -29.79
C THR A 154 24.92 -19.35 -30.31
N GLN A 155 24.93 -18.03 -30.27
CA GLN A 155 26.09 -17.22 -30.68
C GLN A 155 27.31 -17.50 -29.79
N ARG A 156 27.11 -17.63 -28.48
CA ARG A 156 28.19 -18.05 -27.56
C ARG A 156 28.77 -19.40 -27.97
N ALA A 157 27.93 -20.41 -28.16
CA ALA A 157 28.39 -21.75 -28.54
C ALA A 157 29.15 -21.74 -29.88
N ASN A 158 28.67 -20.96 -30.86
CA ASN A 158 29.33 -20.80 -32.14
C ASN A 158 30.72 -20.15 -32.00
N MET A 159 30.84 -19.10 -31.18
CA MET A 159 32.12 -18.45 -30.88
C MET A 159 33.09 -19.39 -30.18
N GLU A 160 32.64 -20.11 -29.14
CA GLU A 160 33.47 -21.08 -28.41
C GLU A 160 33.98 -22.19 -29.34
N ASN A 161 33.11 -22.71 -30.20
CA ASN A 161 33.51 -23.70 -31.18
C ASN A 161 34.50 -23.15 -32.21
N ALA A 162 34.31 -21.93 -32.71
CA ALA A 162 35.22 -21.29 -33.64
C ALA A 162 36.61 -21.09 -33.01
N ILE A 163 36.68 -20.58 -31.77
CA ILE A 163 37.93 -20.41 -31.03
C ILE A 163 38.64 -21.76 -30.85
N ARG A 164 37.91 -22.81 -30.48
CA ARG A 164 38.47 -24.16 -30.33
C ARG A 164 39.05 -24.69 -31.64
N MET A 165 38.31 -24.55 -32.73
CA MET A 165 38.74 -25.03 -34.05
C MET A 165 40.01 -24.30 -34.53
N GLU A 166 40.06 -22.98 -34.37
CA GLU A 166 41.27 -22.21 -34.72
C GLU A 166 42.45 -22.53 -33.80
N SER A 167 42.20 -22.76 -32.51
CA SER A 167 43.26 -23.17 -31.57
C SER A 167 43.90 -24.51 -31.96
N VAL A 168 43.07 -25.50 -32.35
CA VAL A 168 43.56 -26.81 -32.83
C VAL A 168 44.38 -26.65 -34.12
N LYS A 169 43.90 -25.85 -35.08
CA LYS A 169 44.65 -25.59 -36.32
C LYS A 169 46.03 -24.98 -36.05
N VAL A 170 46.10 -24.01 -35.14
CA VAL A 170 47.37 -23.37 -34.74
C VAL A 170 48.29 -24.40 -34.09
N GLU A 171 47.77 -25.23 -33.18
CA GLU A 171 48.56 -26.28 -32.53
C GLU A 171 49.12 -27.31 -33.53
N ASP A 172 48.30 -27.79 -34.46
CA ASP A 172 48.72 -28.75 -35.48
C ASP A 172 49.78 -28.14 -36.41
N THR A 173 49.63 -26.87 -36.79
CA THR A 173 50.63 -26.14 -37.60
C THR A 173 51.96 -26.03 -36.87
N LEU A 174 51.94 -25.71 -35.57
CA LEU A 174 53.16 -25.63 -34.75
C LEU A 174 53.83 -26.99 -34.59
N LYS A 175 53.06 -28.07 -34.44
CA LYS A 175 53.58 -29.45 -34.37
C LYS A 175 54.19 -29.90 -35.68
N ALA A 176 53.58 -29.59 -36.82
CA ALA A 176 54.12 -29.89 -38.14
C ALA A 176 55.47 -29.20 -38.34
N ASN A 177 55.51 -27.88 -38.13
CA ASN A 177 56.74 -27.09 -38.29
C ASN A 177 57.87 -27.53 -37.36
N ARG A 178 57.59 -28.10 -36.18
CA ARG A 178 58.63 -28.62 -35.27
C ARG A 178 59.29 -29.90 -35.79
N LYS A 179 58.61 -30.70 -36.62
CA LYS A 179 59.16 -31.96 -37.15
C LYS A 179 60.13 -31.76 -38.32
N ASP A 180 60.13 -30.58 -38.92
CA ASP A 180 60.96 -30.23 -40.08
C ASP A 180 62.34 -29.64 -39.68
N TRP A 181 62.67 -29.65 -38.38
CA TRP A 181 63.97 -29.25 -37.81
C TRP A 181 64.64 -30.44 -37.10
#